data_AF-A0A501X1E8-F1
#
_entry.id   AF-A0A501X1E8-F1
#
_cell.length_a   1.000
_cell.length_b   1.000
_cell.length_c   1.000
_cell.angle_alpha   90.00
_cell.angle_beta   90.00
_cell.angle_gamma   90.00
#
_symmetry.space_group_name_H-M   'P 1'
#
loop_
_entity.id
_entity.type
_entity.pdbx_description
1 polymer ?
#
loop_
_entity_poly.entity_id
_entity_poly.type
_entity_poly.pdbx_seq_one_letter_code
_entity_poly.pdbx_strand_id
1 'polypeptide(L)'
;MTAPAAARPALFALYAFNLEIARAPFVTREAMIAQIRLRWWADAVAEIYEGRPPRRHEVVEPLAAAIAAHGLPRALFDGMIEARALDIDPDALAGRPMLDRYIAHTAGHLMELAARVLGAPERALPVVRDYAQGAGLAAWLRARPELAARGRPGPAVDPGTLARDGLDLIARARARRAEVPRAAAPALLAGVLAAPRLARAARGEEMELPEVRARATLLLRGLSGRW
;
A
#
# COMPACT_ATOMS: atom_id res chain seq x y z
N MET A 1 -3.47 -15.36 7.06
CA MET A 1 -3.93 -13.97 7.32
C MET A 1 -4.48 -13.89 8.74
N THR A 2 -3.94 -13.00 9.58
CA THR A 2 -4.27 -12.88 11.03
C THR A 2 -5.53 -12.03 11.32
N ALA A 3 -6.16 -11.46 10.29
CA ALA A 3 -7.40 -10.73 10.43
C ALA A 3 -8.59 -11.63 10.83
N PRO A 4 -9.63 -11.07 11.50
CA PRO A 4 -10.86 -11.79 11.85
C PRO A 4 -11.51 -12.44 10.61
N ALA A 5 -12.06 -13.65 10.77
CA ALA A 5 -12.62 -14.43 9.67
C ALA A 5 -13.65 -13.65 8.81
N ALA A 6 -14.51 -12.87 9.47
CA ALA A 6 -15.54 -12.07 8.80
C ALA A 6 -14.98 -10.93 7.92
N ALA A 7 -13.80 -10.38 8.26
CA ALA A 7 -13.18 -9.30 7.50
C ALA A 7 -12.32 -9.79 6.32
N ARG A 8 -12.00 -11.09 6.29
CA ARG A 8 -11.07 -11.67 5.30
C ARG A 8 -11.52 -11.49 3.85
N PRO A 9 -12.80 -11.73 3.48
CA PRO A 9 -13.24 -11.57 2.10
C PRO A 9 -13.05 -10.13 1.59
N ALA A 10 -13.43 -9.14 2.40
CA ALA A 10 -13.26 -7.72 2.05
C ALA A 10 -11.77 -7.36 1.91
N LEU A 11 -10.91 -7.81 2.83
CA LEU A 11 -9.47 -7.61 2.72
C LEU A 11 -8.90 -8.27 1.46
N PHE A 12 -9.29 -9.51 1.15
CA PHE A 12 -8.84 -10.17 -0.08
C PHE A 12 -9.25 -9.41 -1.33
N ALA A 13 -10.48 -8.89 -1.40
CA ALA A 13 -10.93 -8.06 -2.51
C ALA A 13 -10.07 -6.80 -2.68
N LEU A 14 -9.75 -6.10 -1.59
CA LEU A 14 -8.88 -4.92 -1.61
C LEU A 14 -7.45 -5.24 -2.09
N TYR A 15 -6.86 -6.31 -1.59
CA TYR A 15 -5.51 -6.71 -1.98
C TYR A 15 -5.46 -7.26 -3.42
N ALA A 16 -6.50 -7.95 -3.88
CA ALA A 16 -6.64 -8.39 -5.27
C ALA A 16 -6.78 -7.20 -6.21
N PHE A 17 -7.63 -6.21 -5.88
CA PHE A 17 -7.73 -4.96 -6.63
C PHE A 17 -6.37 -4.26 -6.72
N ASN A 18 -5.67 -4.08 -5.59
CA ASN A 18 -4.34 -3.48 -5.59
C ASN A 18 -3.36 -4.24 -6.50
N LEU A 19 -3.38 -5.57 -6.49
CA LEU A 19 -2.52 -6.38 -7.34
C LEU A 19 -2.81 -6.16 -8.82
N GLU A 20 -4.09 -6.13 -9.20
CA GLU A 20 -4.51 -5.92 -10.59
C GLU A 20 -4.06 -4.55 -11.12
N ILE A 21 -4.30 -3.48 -10.37
CA ILE A 21 -3.88 -2.13 -10.79
C ILE A 21 -2.35 -1.96 -10.74
N ALA A 22 -1.66 -2.61 -9.81
CA ALA A 22 -0.20 -2.55 -9.71
C ALA A 22 0.49 -3.27 -10.87
N ARG A 23 -0.15 -4.32 -11.39
CA ARG A 23 0.37 -5.10 -12.51
C ARG A 23 0.09 -4.43 -13.86
N ALA A 24 -1.03 -3.71 -14.00
CA ALA A 24 -1.47 -3.12 -15.27
C ALA A 24 -0.41 -2.32 -16.05
N PRO A 25 0.48 -1.53 -15.43
CA PRO A 25 1.55 -0.81 -16.14
C PRO A 25 2.66 -1.71 -16.70
N PHE A 26 2.78 -2.94 -16.22
CA PHE A 26 3.89 -3.84 -16.52
C PHE A 26 3.52 -5.04 -17.39
N VAL A 27 2.24 -5.22 -17.74
CA VAL A 27 1.81 -6.35 -18.61
C VAL A 27 2.15 -6.15 -20.08
N THR A 28 2.52 -4.94 -20.48
CA THR A 28 2.79 -4.54 -21.86
C THR A 28 3.81 -3.41 -21.89
N ARG A 29 4.53 -3.26 -23.01
CA ARG A 29 5.41 -2.11 -23.26
C ARG A 29 4.67 -0.94 -23.93
N GLU A 30 3.46 -1.18 -24.44
CA GLU A 30 2.66 -0.16 -25.10
C GLU A 30 1.90 0.68 -24.07
N ALA A 31 2.33 1.93 -23.88
CA ALA A 31 1.75 2.85 -22.90
C ALA A 31 0.22 2.98 -23.03
N MET A 32 -0.28 3.04 -24.27
CA MET A 32 -1.72 3.13 -24.55
C MET A 32 -2.51 1.93 -24.00
N ILE A 33 -1.99 0.70 -24.16
CA ILE A 33 -2.66 -0.51 -23.66
C ILE A 33 -2.68 -0.53 -22.13
N ALA A 34 -1.58 -0.10 -21.47
CA ALA A 34 -1.54 0.05 -20.02
C ALA A 34 -2.56 1.09 -19.52
N GLN A 35 -2.68 2.23 -20.21
CA GLN A 35 -3.67 3.27 -19.90
C GLN A 35 -5.10 2.77 -20.03
N ILE A 36 -5.43 2.04 -21.11
CA ILE A 36 -6.76 1.44 -21.30
C ILE A 36 -7.11 0.50 -20.14
N ARG A 37 -6.16 -0.31 -19.67
CA ARG A 37 -6.37 -1.21 -18.52
C ARG A 37 -6.65 -0.45 -17.23
N LEU A 38 -5.88 0.59 -16.92
CA LEU A 38 -6.13 1.41 -15.73
C LEU A 38 -7.44 2.18 -15.84
N ARG A 39 -7.79 2.67 -17.04
CA ARG A 39 -9.07 3.32 -17.30
C ARG A 39 -10.24 2.37 -17.08
N TRP A 40 -10.12 1.12 -17.52
CA TRP A 40 -11.13 0.11 -17.26
C TRP A 40 -11.38 -0.08 -15.77
N TRP A 41 -10.32 -0.08 -14.94
CA TRP A 41 -10.44 -0.14 -13.47
C TRP A 41 -11.09 1.12 -12.89
N ALA A 42 -10.73 2.30 -13.38
CA ALA A 42 -11.35 3.56 -12.96
C ALA A 42 -12.87 3.55 -13.26
N ASP A 43 -13.25 3.08 -14.44
CA ASP A 43 -14.66 2.97 -14.81
C ASP A 43 -15.39 1.91 -13.96
N ALA A 44 -14.77 0.74 -13.73
CA ALA A 44 -15.36 -0.30 -12.89
C ALA A 44 -15.62 0.21 -11.45
N VAL A 45 -14.67 0.96 -10.88
CA VAL A 45 -14.84 1.61 -9.58
C VAL A 45 -15.96 2.66 -9.64
N ALA A 46 -15.95 3.54 -10.65
CA ALA A 46 -16.98 4.56 -10.82
C ALA A 46 -18.38 3.96 -10.90
N GLU A 47 -18.57 2.90 -11.68
CA GLU A 47 -19.84 2.19 -11.85
C GLU A 47 -20.37 1.60 -10.53
N ILE A 48 -19.50 1.07 -9.65
CA ILE A 48 -19.89 0.61 -8.30
C ILE A 48 -20.47 1.78 -7.50
N TYR A 49 -19.81 2.93 -7.49
CA TYR A 49 -20.27 4.11 -6.74
C TYR A 49 -21.49 4.80 -7.36
N GLU A 50 -21.73 4.59 -8.66
CA GLU A 50 -22.96 5.01 -9.34
C GLU A 50 -24.14 4.05 -9.09
N GLY A 51 -23.93 2.96 -8.35
CA GLY A 51 -24.97 1.96 -8.05
C GLY A 51 -25.32 1.06 -9.23
N ARG A 52 -24.48 1.00 -10.26
CA ARG A 52 -24.67 0.07 -11.38
C ARG A 52 -24.31 -1.36 -10.99
N PRO A 53 -24.87 -2.38 -11.65
CA PRO A 53 -24.43 -3.76 -11.46
C PRO A 53 -22.91 -3.86 -11.67
N PRO A 54 -22.15 -4.47 -10.74
CA PRO A 54 -20.71 -4.63 -10.89
C PRO A 54 -20.38 -5.37 -12.19
N ARG A 55 -19.31 -4.94 -12.89
CA ARG A 55 -18.81 -5.65 -14.07
C ARG A 55 -18.49 -7.10 -13.70
N ARG A 56 -18.78 -8.04 -14.61
CA ARG A 56 -18.42 -9.46 -14.45
C ARG A 56 -16.90 -9.61 -14.44
N HIS A 57 -16.34 -9.68 -13.25
CA HIS A 57 -14.91 -9.85 -13.01
C HIS A 57 -14.71 -10.35 -11.57
N GLU A 58 -13.84 -11.34 -11.39
CA GLU A 58 -13.64 -12.07 -10.12
C GLU A 58 -13.29 -11.18 -8.92
N VAL A 59 -12.67 -10.02 -9.19
CA VAL A 59 -12.33 -9.01 -8.17
C VAL A 59 -13.40 -7.94 -8.01
N VAL A 60 -14.11 -7.55 -9.07
CA VAL A 60 -14.99 -6.37 -9.05
C VAL A 60 -16.24 -6.64 -8.21
N GLU A 61 -16.82 -7.84 -8.31
CA GLU A 61 -17.99 -8.22 -7.51
C GLU A 61 -17.69 -8.26 -6.00
N PRO A 62 -16.63 -8.95 -5.50
CA PRO A 62 -16.24 -8.86 -4.09
C PRO A 62 -15.85 -7.46 -3.64
N LEU A 63 -15.22 -6.66 -4.52
CA LEU A 63 -14.84 -5.29 -4.21
C LEU A 63 -16.08 -4.41 -3.98
N ALA A 64 -17.10 -4.53 -4.84
CA ALA A 64 -18.37 -3.82 -4.67
C ALA A 64 -19.04 -4.16 -3.34
N ALA A 65 -19.08 -5.45 -2.98
CA ALA A 65 -19.60 -5.91 -1.70
C ALA A 65 -18.82 -5.33 -0.51
N ALA A 66 -17.48 -5.29 -0.60
CA ALA A 66 -16.63 -4.70 0.43
C ALA A 66 -16.84 -3.18 0.57
N ILE A 67 -16.95 -2.46 -0.55
CA ILE A 67 -17.23 -1.02 -0.58
C ILE A 67 -18.55 -0.72 0.12
N ALA A 68 -19.62 -1.44 -0.23
CA ALA A 68 -20.94 -1.25 0.36
C ALA A 68 -20.97 -1.60 1.85
N ALA A 69 -20.41 -2.74 2.25
CA ALA A 69 -20.44 -3.22 3.63
C ALA A 69 -19.67 -2.33 4.61
N HIS A 70 -18.61 -1.65 4.13
CA HIS A 70 -17.71 -0.87 4.99
C HIS A 70 -17.72 0.63 4.70
N GLY A 71 -18.57 1.12 3.78
CA GLY A 71 -18.65 2.54 3.42
C GLY A 71 -17.30 3.10 2.94
N LEU A 72 -16.58 2.32 2.12
CA LEU A 72 -15.21 2.69 1.75
C LEU A 72 -15.20 3.94 0.83
N PRO A 73 -14.33 4.94 1.07
CA PRO A 73 -14.33 6.16 0.27
C PRO A 73 -13.78 5.95 -1.16
N ARG A 74 -14.54 6.40 -2.16
CA ARG A 74 -14.15 6.34 -3.59
C ARG A 74 -12.78 6.96 -3.85
N ALA A 75 -12.51 8.12 -3.26
CA ALA A 75 -11.28 8.88 -3.48
C ALA A 75 -10.00 8.07 -3.19
N LEU A 76 -10.06 7.09 -2.28
CA LEU A 76 -8.91 6.23 -2.00
C LEU A 76 -8.60 5.30 -3.19
N PHE A 77 -9.62 4.73 -3.82
CA PHE A 77 -9.47 3.87 -5.00
C PHE A 77 -9.01 4.67 -6.22
N ASP A 78 -9.63 5.83 -6.48
CA ASP A 78 -9.27 6.70 -7.59
C ASP A 78 -7.80 7.14 -7.46
N GLY A 79 -7.39 7.59 -6.26
CA GLY A 79 -6.00 7.96 -6.00
C GLY A 79 -5.00 6.82 -6.17
N MET A 80 -5.38 5.57 -5.84
CA MET A 80 -4.54 4.39 -6.09
C MET A 80 -4.34 4.18 -7.59
N ILE A 81 -5.40 4.25 -8.40
CA ILE A 81 -5.33 4.05 -9.86
C ILE A 81 -4.50 5.16 -10.51
N GLU A 82 -4.72 6.41 -10.13
CA GLU A 82 -3.95 7.56 -10.61
C GLU A 82 -2.46 7.42 -10.31
N ALA A 83 -2.11 6.94 -9.11
CA ALA A 83 -0.71 6.70 -8.76
C ALA A 83 -0.08 5.60 -9.62
N ARG A 84 -0.82 4.54 -9.98
CA ARG A 84 -0.33 3.49 -10.90
C ARG A 84 -0.17 3.98 -12.33
N ALA A 85 -0.84 5.05 -12.74
CA ALA A 85 -0.61 5.65 -14.06
C ALA A 85 0.82 6.22 -14.18
N LEU A 86 1.44 6.65 -13.07
CA LEU A 86 2.84 7.10 -13.04
C LEU A 86 3.81 5.95 -13.34
N ASP A 87 3.42 4.70 -13.11
CA ASP A 87 4.23 3.53 -13.47
C ASP A 87 4.20 3.24 -14.99
N ILE A 88 3.46 4.00 -15.80
CA ILE A 88 3.46 3.86 -17.27
C ILE A 88 4.63 4.62 -17.87
N ASP A 89 4.90 5.83 -17.40
CA ASP A 89 5.97 6.71 -17.86
C ASP A 89 7.18 6.62 -16.92
N PRO A 90 8.37 6.19 -17.40
CA PRO A 90 9.57 6.07 -16.57
C PRO A 90 10.01 7.35 -15.85
N ASP A 91 9.68 8.52 -16.40
CA ASP A 91 10.12 9.82 -15.88
C ASP A 91 9.07 10.48 -14.98
N ALA A 92 7.87 9.90 -14.84
CA ALA A 92 6.76 10.52 -14.13
C ALA A 92 6.97 10.61 -12.60
N LEU A 93 7.81 9.76 -12.01
CA LEU A 93 8.21 9.86 -10.59
C LEU A 93 9.39 10.85 -10.43
N ALA A 94 9.16 12.09 -10.85
CA ALA A 94 10.13 13.18 -10.79
C ALA A 94 10.21 13.78 -9.38
N GLY A 95 11.30 13.45 -8.68
CA GLY A 95 11.64 14.06 -7.40
C GLY A 95 10.88 13.53 -6.19
N ARG A 96 11.24 14.09 -5.03
CA ARG A 96 10.74 13.64 -3.72
C ARG A 96 9.23 13.84 -3.52
N PRO A 97 8.62 15.01 -3.83
CA PRO A 97 7.19 15.21 -3.58
C PRO A 97 6.30 14.22 -4.34
N MET A 98 6.68 13.88 -5.58
CA MET A 98 5.93 12.91 -6.38
C MET A 98 6.05 11.49 -5.82
N LEU A 99 7.25 11.10 -5.37
CA LEU A 99 7.46 9.83 -4.68
C LEU A 99 6.61 9.75 -3.39
N ASP A 100 6.59 10.81 -2.59
CA ASP A 100 5.80 10.84 -1.36
C ASP A 100 4.31 10.66 -1.66
N ARG A 101 3.78 11.36 -2.68
CA ARG A 101 2.38 11.22 -3.12
C ARG A 101 2.10 9.82 -3.66
N TYR A 102 3.00 9.28 -4.48
CA TYR A 102 2.88 7.93 -5.02
C TYR A 102 2.80 6.89 -3.90
N ILE A 103 3.65 6.98 -2.88
CA ILE A 103 3.63 6.06 -1.74
C ILE A 103 2.36 6.24 -0.90
N ALA A 104 1.94 7.49 -0.66
CA ALA A 104 0.71 7.78 0.09
C ALA A 104 -0.52 7.18 -0.61
N HIS A 105 -0.58 7.27 -1.93
CA HIS A 105 -1.69 6.74 -2.71
C HIS A 105 -1.62 5.23 -2.93
N THR A 106 -0.43 4.63 -3.06
CA THR A 106 -0.31 3.18 -3.32
C THR A 106 -0.31 2.34 -2.05
N ALA A 107 0.54 2.67 -1.07
CA ALA A 107 0.63 1.96 0.20
C ALA A 107 -0.31 2.55 1.26
N GLY A 108 -0.40 3.89 1.32
CA GLY A 108 -1.23 4.60 2.30
C GLY A 108 -2.72 4.31 2.14
N HIS A 109 -3.28 4.53 0.96
CA HIS A 109 -4.71 4.29 0.71
C HIS A 109 -5.09 2.83 0.93
N LEU A 110 -4.27 1.87 0.48
CA LEU A 110 -4.53 0.45 0.70
C LEU A 110 -4.58 0.10 2.20
N MET A 111 -3.61 0.58 2.97
CA MET A 111 -3.56 0.32 4.41
C MET A 111 -4.69 1.02 5.16
N GLU A 112 -5.09 2.21 4.72
CA GLU A 112 -6.26 2.91 5.25
C GLU A 112 -7.56 2.14 4.95
N LEU A 113 -7.78 1.71 3.70
CA LEU A 113 -8.94 0.89 3.31
C LEU A 113 -9.01 -0.38 4.16
N ALA A 114 -7.88 -1.08 4.34
CA ALA A 114 -7.80 -2.25 5.19
C ALA A 114 -8.11 -1.92 6.67
N ALA A 115 -7.66 -0.78 7.18
CA ALA A 115 -7.97 -0.35 8.54
C ALA A 115 -9.46 -0.01 8.71
N ARG A 116 -10.09 0.64 7.72
CA ARG A 116 -11.54 0.92 7.68
C ARG A 116 -12.37 -0.36 7.68
N VAL A 117 -11.99 -1.37 6.87
CA VAL A 117 -12.61 -2.71 6.89
C VAL A 117 -12.56 -3.34 8.29
N LEU A 118 -11.49 -3.09 9.03
CA LEU A 118 -11.30 -3.58 10.41
C LEU A 118 -11.87 -2.63 11.50
N GLY A 119 -12.66 -1.62 11.12
CA GLY A 119 -13.36 -0.74 12.05
C GLY A 119 -12.47 0.33 12.70
N ALA A 120 -11.38 0.76 12.05
CA ALA A 120 -10.60 1.90 12.52
C ALA A 120 -11.45 3.19 12.49
N PRO A 121 -11.54 3.94 13.60
CA PRO A 121 -12.24 5.23 13.61
C PRO A 121 -11.41 6.30 12.87
N GLU A 122 -12.06 7.38 12.43
CA GLU A 122 -11.41 8.49 11.71
C GLU A 122 -10.16 9.03 12.43
N ARG A 123 -10.22 9.15 13.77
CA ARG A 123 -9.07 9.60 14.59
C ARG A 123 -7.83 8.71 14.46
N ALA A 124 -7.98 7.43 14.12
CA ALA A 124 -6.88 6.49 13.95
C ALA A 124 -6.21 6.59 12.57
N LEU A 125 -6.90 7.10 11.57
CA LEU A 125 -6.45 7.05 10.18
C LEU A 125 -5.18 7.88 9.91
N PRO A 126 -4.96 9.06 10.52
CA PRO A 126 -3.68 9.75 10.41
C PRO A 126 -2.49 8.89 10.87
N VAL A 127 -2.67 8.13 11.95
CA VAL A 127 -1.64 7.21 12.48
C VAL A 127 -1.38 6.07 11.50
N VAL A 128 -2.44 5.53 10.89
CA VAL A 128 -2.35 4.49 9.86
C VAL A 128 -1.60 5.01 8.62
N ARG A 129 -1.93 6.23 8.16
CA ARG A 129 -1.29 6.87 6.99
C ARG A 129 0.21 7.11 7.22
N ASP A 130 0.59 7.64 8.38
CA ASP A 130 2.00 7.83 8.74
C ASP A 130 2.78 6.50 8.70
N TYR A 131 2.23 5.46 9.33
CA TYR A 131 2.86 4.15 9.33
C TYR A 131 2.95 3.56 7.92
N ALA A 132 1.88 3.68 7.14
CA ALA A 132 1.82 3.18 5.77
C ALA A 132 2.82 3.91 4.84
N GLN A 133 3.04 5.21 5.05
CA GLN A 133 4.04 5.98 4.31
C GLN A 133 5.45 5.44 4.56
N GLY A 134 5.82 5.22 5.83
CA GLY A 134 7.12 4.66 6.17
C GLY A 134 7.28 3.20 5.70
N ALA A 135 6.21 2.40 5.81
CA ALA A 135 6.19 1.03 5.29
C ALA A 135 6.31 0.97 3.76
N GLY A 136 5.65 1.90 3.06
CA GLY A 136 5.70 2.04 1.61
C GLY A 136 7.07 2.51 1.12
N LEU A 137 7.74 3.43 1.82
CA LEU A 137 9.14 3.79 1.55
C LEU A 137 10.07 2.57 1.62
N ALA A 138 9.87 1.71 2.62
CA ALA A 138 10.65 0.48 2.73
C ALA A 138 10.41 -0.48 1.56
N ALA A 139 9.15 -0.63 1.13
CA ALA A 139 8.81 -1.47 -0.02
C ALA A 139 9.37 -0.91 -1.33
N TRP A 140 9.28 0.41 -1.53
CA TRP A 140 9.81 1.08 -2.71
C TRP A 140 11.34 0.99 -2.78
N LEU A 141 12.05 1.27 -1.68
CA LEU A 141 13.52 1.15 -1.62
C LEU A 141 13.99 -0.28 -1.94
N ARG A 142 13.27 -1.30 -1.46
CA ARG A 142 13.56 -2.70 -1.78
C ARG A 142 13.35 -3.01 -3.27
N ALA A 143 12.34 -2.40 -3.89
CA ALA A 143 12.04 -2.59 -5.32
C ALA A 143 12.92 -1.75 -6.24
N ARG A 144 13.54 -0.67 -5.73
CA ARG A 144 14.30 0.31 -6.52
C ARG A 144 15.36 -0.30 -7.44
N PRO A 145 16.18 -1.30 -7.04
CA PRO A 145 17.18 -1.89 -7.93
C PRO A 145 16.55 -2.56 -9.16
N GLU A 146 15.48 -3.34 -8.96
CA GLU A 146 14.75 -4.01 -10.05
C GLU A 146 14.03 -2.98 -10.94
N LEU A 147 13.44 -1.94 -10.35
CA LEU A 147 12.81 -0.85 -11.10
C LEU A 147 13.85 -0.10 -11.96
N ALA A 148 15.03 0.19 -11.41
CA ALA A 148 16.13 0.81 -12.14
C ALA A 148 16.63 -0.07 -13.31
N ALA A 149 16.76 -1.38 -13.10
CA ALA A 149 17.12 -2.33 -14.16
C ALA A 149 16.08 -2.37 -15.31
N ARG A 150 14.82 -2.00 -15.02
CA ARG A 150 13.74 -1.85 -16.00
C ARG A 150 13.61 -0.44 -16.58
N GLY A 151 14.61 0.42 -16.37
CA GLY A 151 14.64 1.79 -16.86
C GLY A 151 13.79 2.77 -16.05
N ARG A 152 13.40 2.42 -14.81
CA ARG A 152 12.55 3.24 -13.93
C ARG A 152 13.26 3.54 -12.60
N PRO A 153 14.38 4.29 -12.61
CA PRO A 153 15.21 4.48 -11.41
C PRO A 153 14.52 5.29 -10.30
N GLY A 154 13.43 6.00 -10.64
CA GLY A 154 12.76 6.95 -9.76
C GLY A 154 13.65 8.14 -9.41
N PRO A 155 13.31 8.92 -8.38
CA PRO A 155 14.03 10.15 -8.09
C PRO A 155 15.45 9.89 -7.58
N ALA A 156 16.37 10.78 -7.96
CA ALA A 156 17.77 10.77 -7.53
C ALA A 156 17.92 11.27 -6.08
N VAL A 157 17.32 10.54 -5.12
CA VAL A 157 17.44 10.78 -3.68
C VAL A 157 18.31 9.68 -3.06
N ASP A 158 19.15 10.08 -2.11
CA ASP A 158 19.96 9.17 -1.29
C ASP A 158 19.06 8.14 -0.56
N PRO A 159 19.28 6.82 -0.76
CA PRO A 159 18.54 5.77 -0.06
C PRO A 159 18.59 5.90 1.47
N GLY A 160 19.73 6.31 2.04
CA GLY A 160 19.90 6.43 3.48
C GLY A 160 19.00 7.51 4.08
N THR A 161 18.82 8.62 3.35
CA THR A 161 17.92 9.72 3.71
C THR A 161 16.46 9.28 3.65
N LEU A 162 16.04 8.63 2.55
CA LEU A 162 14.67 8.07 2.46
C LEU A 162 14.40 7.05 3.57
N ALA A 163 15.42 6.27 3.95
CA ALA A 163 15.28 5.28 4.99
C ALA A 163 15.10 5.90 6.39
N ARG A 164 15.84 6.97 6.71
CA ARG A 164 15.66 7.74 7.94
C ARG A 164 14.27 8.37 8.01
N ASP A 165 13.81 8.98 6.91
CA ASP A 165 12.47 9.58 6.86
C ASP A 165 11.37 8.54 7.08
N GLY A 166 11.51 7.35 6.49
CA GLY A 166 10.58 6.24 6.71
C GLY A 166 10.59 5.72 8.15
N LEU A 167 11.76 5.70 8.81
CA LEU A 167 11.85 5.37 10.24
C LEU A 167 11.15 6.40 11.11
N ASP A 168 11.32 7.69 10.81
CA ASP A 168 10.67 8.78 11.54
C ASP A 168 9.15 8.73 11.41
N LEU A 169 8.63 8.45 10.21
CA LEU A 169 7.21 8.21 9.98
C LEU A 169 6.66 7.05 10.82
N ILE A 170 7.36 5.92 10.83
CA ILE A 170 6.97 4.75 11.64
C ILE A 170 7.05 5.08 13.14
N ALA A 171 8.07 5.82 13.58
CA ALA A 171 8.23 6.22 14.97
C ALA A 171 7.10 7.16 15.43
N ARG A 172 6.76 8.17 14.62
CA ARG A 172 5.61 9.08 14.85
C ARG A 172 4.30 8.30 15.00
N ALA A 173 4.04 7.36 14.09
CA ALA A 173 2.84 6.53 14.17
C ALA A 173 2.83 5.65 15.44
N ARG A 174 3.97 5.03 15.78
CA ARG A 174 4.09 4.17 16.96
C ARG A 174 3.95 4.94 18.28
N ALA A 175 4.34 6.21 18.33
CA ALA A 175 4.12 7.08 19.49
C ALA A 175 2.62 7.28 19.78
N ARG A 176 1.79 7.25 18.72
CA ARG A 176 0.34 7.42 18.76
C ARG A 176 -0.45 6.11 18.66
N ARG A 177 0.21 4.96 18.87
CA ARG A 177 -0.39 3.63 18.66
C ARG A 177 -1.69 3.37 19.44
N ALA A 178 -1.88 4.03 20.58
CA ALA A 178 -3.07 3.89 21.41
C ALA A 178 -4.34 4.42 20.72
N GLU A 179 -4.18 5.25 19.68
CA GLU A 179 -5.29 5.74 18.87
C GLU A 179 -5.81 4.68 17.89
N VAL A 180 -5.01 3.67 17.55
CA VAL A 180 -5.39 2.57 16.66
C VAL A 180 -5.96 1.41 17.48
N PRO A 181 -7.25 1.06 17.32
CA PRO A 181 -7.83 -0.08 18.03
C PRO A 181 -7.12 -1.39 17.71
N ARG A 182 -7.05 -2.30 18.69
CA ARG A 182 -6.45 -3.64 18.49
C ARG A 182 -7.10 -4.41 17.34
N ALA A 183 -8.40 -4.22 17.11
CA ALA A 183 -9.12 -4.83 16.00
C ALA A 183 -8.59 -4.40 14.62
N ALA A 184 -8.08 -3.17 14.49
CA ALA A 184 -7.53 -2.62 13.26
C ALA A 184 -6.03 -2.90 13.06
N ALA A 185 -5.31 -3.31 14.12
CA ALA A 185 -3.88 -3.62 14.06
C ALA A 185 -3.48 -4.60 12.94
N PRO A 186 -4.28 -5.63 12.56
CA PRO A 186 -3.95 -6.51 11.44
C PRO A 186 -3.72 -5.80 10.11
N ALA A 187 -4.34 -4.63 9.85
CA ALA A 187 -4.08 -3.85 8.63
C ALA A 187 -2.61 -3.38 8.54
N LEU A 188 -1.97 -3.13 9.69
CA LEU A 188 -0.61 -2.62 9.78
C LEU A 188 0.44 -3.73 9.76
N LEU A 189 0.02 -5.00 9.84
CA LEU A 189 0.95 -6.13 9.85
C LEU A 189 1.72 -6.28 8.53
N ALA A 190 1.19 -5.76 7.41
CA ALA A 190 1.91 -5.73 6.14
C ALA A 190 3.22 -4.91 6.22
N GLY A 191 3.32 -3.96 7.15
CA GLY A 191 4.47 -3.07 7.31
C GLY A 191 5.49 -3.47 8.37
N VAL A 192 5.31 -4.57 9.13
CA VAL A 192 6.11 -4.82 10.36
C VAL A 192 7.60 -5.04 10.12
N LEU A 193 7.96 -5.47 8.91
CA LEU A 193 9.36 -5.63 8.50
C LEU A 193 9.97 -4.32 7.95
N ALA A 194 9.21 -3.24 7.81
CA ALA A 194 9.70 -1.99 7.26
C ALA A 194 10.80 -1.37 8.12
N ALA A 195 10.53 -1.12 9.41
CA ALA A 195 11.51 -0.51 10.30
C ALA A 195 12.87 -1.25 10.35
N PRO A 196 12.94 -2.59 10.55
CA PRO A 196 14.23 -3.27 10.54
C PRO A 196 14.95 -3.23 9.18
N ARG A 197 14.22 -3.22 8.05
CA ARG A 197 14.81 -3.08 6.71
C ARG A 197 15.35 -1.66 6.48
N LEU A 198 14.56 -0.64 6.83
CA LEU A 198 14.97 0.75 6.74
C LEU A 198 16.18 1.05 7.61
N ALA A 199 16.25 0.46 8.82
CA ALA A 199 17.41 0.62 9.69
C ALA A 199 18.70 0.08 9.06
N ARG A 200 18.64 -0.94 8.18
CA ARG A 200 19.79 -1.43 7.42
C ARG A 200 20.15 -0.47 6.29
N ALA A 201 19.17 -0.06 5.48
CA ALA A 201 19.38 0.94 4.43
C ALA A 201 19.97 2.26 4.94
N ALA A 202 19.53 2.73 6.11
CA ALA A 202 20.05 3.95 6.74
C ALA A 202 21.54 3.84 7.12
N ARG A 203 22.07 2.63 7.29
CA ARG A 203 23.51 2.35 7.52
C ARG A 203 24.27 1.99 6.23
N GLY A 204 23.62 2.08 5.06
CA GLY A 204 24.21 1.65 3.79
C GLY A 204 24.29 0.12 3.62
N GLU A 205 23.58 -0.65 4.45
CA GLU A 205 23.54 -2.11 4.36
C GLU A 205 22.41 -2.58 3.42
N GLU A 206 22.56 -3.79 2.90
CA GLU A 206 21.49 -4.47 2.15
C GLU A 206 20.22 -4.62 3.02
N MET A 207 19.07 -4.27 2.46
CA MET A 207 17.81 -4.22 3.21
C MET A 207 17.31 -5.59 3.65
N GLU A 208 17.66 -6.67 2.96
CA GLU A 208 17.12 -7.99 3.27
C GLU A 208 17.52 -8.47 4.66
N LEU A 209 16.55 -9.10 5.31
CA LEU A 209 16.69 -9.64 6.64
C LEU A 209 16.95 -11.14 6.56
N PRO A 210 17.77 -11.71 7.46
CA PRO A 210 17.84 -13.16 7.60
C PRO A 210 16.45 -13.75 7.81
N GLU A 211 16.14 -14.85 7.11
CA GLU A 211 14.80 -15.44 7.08
C GLU A 211 14.26 -15.76 8.48
N VAL A 212 15.12 -16.32 9.35
CA VAL A 212 14.79 -16.62 10.75
C VAL A 212 14.32 -15.36 11.49
N ARG A 213 15.00 -14.22 11.30
CA ARG A 213 14.67 -12.95 11.94
C ARG A 213 13.36 -12.38 11.39
N ALA A 214 13.13 -12.47 10.08
CA ALA A 214 11.89 -12.02 9.45
C ALA A 214 10.69 -12.84 9.94
N ARG A 215 10.79 -14.17 9.94
CA ARG A 215 9.75 -15.09 10.44
C ARG A 215 9.47 -14.87 11.94
N ALA A 216 10.50 -14.77 12.76
CA ALA A 216 10.35 -14.49 14.20
C ALA A 216 9.63 -13.15 14.45
N THR A 217 9.98 -12.11 13.69
CA THR A 217 9.32 -10.80 13.79
C THR A 217 7.83 -10.90 13.43
N LEU A 218 7.50 -11.56 12.31
CA LEU A 218 6.11 -11.74 11.88
C LEU A 218 5.28 -12.52 12.92
N LEU A 219 5.84 -13.60 13.49
CA LEU A 219 5.19 -14.38 14.54
C LEU A 219 4.93 -13.54 15.79
N LEU A 220 5.97 -12.87 16.32
CA LEU A 220 5.84 -12.06 17.52
C LEU A 220 4.84 -10.91 17.36
N ARG A 221 4.81 -10.25 16.19
CA ARG A 221 3.87 -9.16 15.91
C ARG A 221 2.46 -9.66 15.65
N GLY A 222 2.31 -10.81 15.00
CA GLY A 222 1.03 -11.49 14.83
C GLY A 222 0.38 -11.88 16.17
N LEU A 223 1.18 -12.35 17.13
CA LEU A 223 0.70 -12.73 18.46
C LEU A 223 0.42 -11.52 19.36
N SER A 224 1.30 -10.51 19.36
CA SER A 224 1.16 -9.34 20.24
C SER A 224 0.17 -8.28 19.74
N GLY A 225 -0.22 -8.34 18.47
CA GLY A 225 -1.00 -7.30 17.80
C GLY A 225 -0.26 -5.96 17.70
N ARG A 226 1.05 -5.93 17.99
CA ARG A 226 1.88 -4.73 17.91
C ARG A 226 2.50 -4.61 16.53
N TRP A 227 2.56 -3.38 16.02
CA TRP A 227 3.21 -3.00 14.78
C TRP A 227 4.29 -1.93 15.00
#